data_AF-A0A5B6ZYN6-F1
#
_entry.id   AF-A0A5B6ZYN6-F1
#
_cell.length_a   1.000
_cell.length_b   1.000
_cell.length_c   1.000
_cell.angle_alpha   90.00
_cell.angle_beta   90.00
_cell.angle_gamma   90.00
#
_symmetry.space_group_name_H-M   'P 1'
#
loop_
_entity.id
_entity.type
_entity.pdbx_description
1 polymer ?
#
loop_
_entity_poly.entity_id
_entity_poly.type
_entity_poly.pdbx_seq_one_letter_code
_entity_poly.pdbx_strand_id
1 'polypeptide(L)'
;MHPRGSEVLTVLEGTLLAGFVTSNPDNRLITKVLNPGDVFVFPIGLIHFQLNVGNTSAVAYAAFSSQNPGRIDIANAVFGSTPSISDDVLTKAFQVDKEVIEDLQAQFRIDN
;
A
#
# COMPACT_ATOMS: atom_id res chain seq x y z
N MET A 1 -0.58 -3.04 3.15
CA MET A 1 -1.72 -3.54 3.96
C MET A 1 -1.22 -4.32 5.18
N HIS A 2 -2.05 -4.45 6.22
CA HIS A 2 -1.72 -5.20 7.43
C HIS A 2 -2.65 -6.41 7.58
N PRO A 3 -2.17 -7.66 7.43
CA PRO A 3 -3.03 -8.84 7.48
C PRO A 3 -3.53 -9.17 8.90
N ARG A 4 -2.89 -8.66 9.95
CA ARG A 4 -3.15 -9.07 11.35
C ARG A 4 -3.44 -7.92 12.30
N GLY A 5 -3.73 -6.71 11.81
CA GLY A 5 -4.14 -5.59 12.65
C GLY A 5 -4.69 -4.43 11.84
N SER A 6 -5.60 -3.66 12.44
CA SER A 6 -5.95 -2.32 11.94
C SER A 6 -4.84 -1.35 12.32
N GLU A 7 -4.68 -0.29 11.53
CA GLU A 7 -3.73 0.79 11.79
C GLU A 7 -4.49 2.09 12.09
N VAL A 8 -4.00 2.82 13.09
CA VAL A 8 -4.35 4.23 13.32
C VAL A 8 -3.11 5.06 12.99
N LEU A 9 -3.27 6.05 12.12
CA LEU A 9 -2.23 6.98 11.72
C LEU A 9 -2.56 8.38 12.23
N THR A 10 -1.65 8.99 12.98
CA THR A 10 -1.74 10.39 13.43
C THR A 10 -0.62 11.21 12.82
N VAL A 11 -0.96 12.28 12.11
CA VAL A 11 0.03 13.18 11.50
C VAL A 11 0.59 14.13 12.55
N LEU A 12 1.91 14.24 12.62
CA LEU A 12 2.64 15.15 13.52
C LEU A 12 3.14 16.38 12.76
N GLU A 13 3.61 16.20 11.54
CA GLU A 13 4.20 17.25 10.71
C GLU A 13 3.87 17.02 9.22
N GLY A 14 3.85 18.10 8.43
CA GLY A 14 3.63 18.05 6.99
C GLY A 14 2.17 17.76 6.59
N THR A 15 1.98 17.30 5.35
CA THR A 15 0.65 17.08 4.76
C THR A 15 0.63 15.76 3.99
N LEU A 16 -0.25 14.83 4.41
CA LEU A 16 -0.36 13.51 3.81
C LEU A 16 -1.73 13.31 3.15
N LEU A 17 -1.76 12.97 1.87
CA LEU A 17 -2.92 12.32 1.29
C LEU A 17 -2.93 10.86 1.75
N ALA A 18 -3.92 10.46 2.53
CA ALA A 18 -4.10 9.09 2.97
C ALA A 18 -5.39 8.50 2.39
N GLY A 19 -5.40 7.19 2.14
CA GLY A 19 -6.61 6.51 1.70
C GLY A 19 -6.53 5.00 1.73
N PHE A 20 -7.69 4.35 1.67
CA PHE A 20 -7.83 2.91 1.51
C PHE A 20 -8.94 2.57 0.52
N VAL A 21 -8.89 1.36 0.00
CA VAL A 21 -9.91 0.81 -0.88
C VAL A 21 -10.68 -0.27 -0.13
N THR A 22 -12.01 -0.17 -0.14
CA THR A 22 -12.91 -1.19 0.44
C THR A 22 -12.85 -2.48 -0.37
N SER A 23 -13.30 -3.60 0.20
CA SER A 23 -13.33 -4.89 -0.49
C SER A 23 -14.43 -4.97 -1.57
N ASN A 24 -14.43 -6.06 -2.33
CA ASN A 24 -15.50 -6.39 -3.27
C ASN A 24 -16.91 -6.38 -2.62
N PRO A 25 -17.96 -6.06 -3.40
CA PRO A 25 -17.90 -5.71 -4.83
C PRO A 25 -17.54 -4.25 -5.11
N ASP A 26 -17.63 -3.36 -4.12
CA ASP A 26 -17.62 -1.92 -4.37
C ASP A 26 -16.25 -1.37 -4.78
N ASN A 27 -15.16 -1.92 -4.21
CA ASN A 27 -13.80 -1.40 -4.41
C ASN A 27 -13.72 0.13 -4.28
N ARG A 28 -14.53 0.68 -3.36
CA ARG A 28 -14.67 2.13 -3.17
C ARG A 28 -13.42 2.70 -2.50
N LEU A 29 -12.87 3.75 -3.10
CA LEU A 29 -11.81 4.57 -2.51
C LEU A 29 -12.37 5.49 -1.41
N ILE A 30 -11.75 5.46 -0.24
CA ILE A 30 -11.94 6.42 0.85
C ILE A 30 -10.62 7.15 1.03
N THR A 31 -10.62 8.48 0.94
CA THR A 31 -9.38 9.27 1.02
C THR A 31 -9.61 10.64 1.66
N LYS A 32 -8.55 11.18 2.26
CA LYS A 32 -8.52 12.53 2.82
C LYS A 32 -7.08 13.07 2.83
N VAL A 33 -6.94 14.38 2.65
CA VAL A 33 -5.70 15.10 2.96
C VAL A 33 -5.66 15.39 4.47
N LEU A 34 -4.63 14.91 5.14
CA LEU A 34 -4.40 14.99 6.57
C LEU A 34 -3.33 16.04 6.88
N ASN A 35 -3.56 16.82 7.92
CA ASN A 35 -2.66 17.84 8.46
C ASN A 35 -2.23 17.47 9.90
N PRO A 36 -1.26 18.18 10.50
CA PRO A 36 -0.85 17.90 11.88
C PRO A 36 -2.03 17.87 12.85
N GLY A 37 -2.12 16.80 13.64
CA GLY A 37 -3.22 16.52 14.56
C GLY A 37 -4.37 15.70 13.97
N ASP A 38 -4.48 15.58 12.65
CA ASP A 38 -5.48 14.70 12.03
C ASP A 38 -5.13 13.22 12.27
N VAL A 39 -6.19 12.42 12.43
CA VAL A 39 -6.13 10.97 12.62
C VAL A 39 -6.89 10.27 11.50
N PHE A 40 -6.35 9.16 11.03
CA PHE A 40 -6.99 8.31 10.03
C PHE A 40 -6.85 6.84 10.39
N VAL A 41 -7.90 6.05 10.14
CA VAL A 41 -7.93 4.63 10.50
C VAL A 41 -7.97 3.79 9.23
N PHE A 42 -7.04 2.84 9.12
CA PHE A 42 -7.02 1.83 8.09
C PHE A 42 -7.54 0.51 8.67
N PRO A 43 -8.70 0.01 8.20
CA PRO A 43 -9.22 -1.28 8.64
C PRO A 43 -8.26 -2.43 8.30
N ILE A 44 -8.19 -3.43 9.18
CA ILE A 44 -7.42 -4.65 8.99
C ILE A 44 -7.66 -5.26 7.60
N GLY A 45 -6.58 -5.70 6.95
CA GLY A 45 -6.67 -6.41 5.68
C GLY A 45 -6.85 -5.55 4.44
N LEU A 46 -7.20 -4.26 4.55
CA LEU A 46 -7.45 -3.41 3.39
C LEU A 46 -6.18 -2.81 2.80
N ILE A 47 -6.16 -2.71 1.47
CA ILE A 47 -5.12 -1.97 0.73
C ILE A 47 -5.29 -0.49 1.05
N HIS A 48 -4.20 0.14 1.48
CA HIS A 48 -4.15 1.56 1.80
C HIS A 48 -2.81 2.16 1.40
N PHE A 49 -2.76 3.48 1.36
CA PHE A 49 -1.61 4.26 0.95
C PHE A 49 -1.53 5.59 1.69
N GLN A 50 -0.34 6.17 1.68
CA GLN A 50 -0.06 7.54 2.04
C GLN A 50 0.81 8.17 0.95
N LEU A 51 0.58 9.44 0.64
CA LEU A 51 1.40 10.24 -0.26
C LEU A 51 1.66 11.60 0.38
N ASN A 52 2.94 11.98 0.51
CA ASN A 52 3.28 13.35 0.90
C ASN A 52 2.95 14.29 -0.26
N VAL A 53 1.98 15.16 -0.06
CA VAL A 53 1.53 16.17 -1.04
C VAL A 53 1.93 17.59 -0.63
N GLY A 54 2.63 17.72 0.50
CA GLY A 54 3.23 18.98 0.95
C GLY A 54 4.60 19.24 0.30
N ASN A 55 5.13 20.43 0.53
CA ASN A 55 6.44 20.86 0.02
C ASN A 55 7.58 20.55 1.01
N THR A 56 7.28 19.96 2.16
CA THR A 56 8.24 19.64 3.22
C THR A 56 8.11 18.17 3.62
N SER A 57 9.08 17.66 4.38
CA SER A 57 8.94 16.35 5.02
C SER A 57 7.67 16.27 5.85
N ALA A 58 7.08 15.08 5.91
CA ALA A 58 5.93 14.76 6.73
C ALA A 58 6.29 13.65 7.72
N VAL A 59 5.73 13.73 8.93
CA VAL A 59 5.98 12.78 10.01
C VAL A 59 4.63 12.34 10.58
N ALA A 60 4.46 11.04 10.80
CA ALA A 60 3.26 10.48 11.41
C ALA A 60 3.61 9.30 12.33
N TYR A 61 2.80 9.10 13.37
CA TYR A 61 2.82 7.87 14.16
C TYR A 61 1.77 6.89 13.67
N ALA A 62 2.19 5.65 13.44
CA ALA A 62 1.30 4.52 13.19
C ALA A 62 1.24 3.62 14.43
N ALA A 63 0.04 3.29 14.88
CA ALA A 63 -0.23 2.34 15.94
C ALA A 63 -1.13 1.22 15.42
N PHE A 64 -0.92 0.00 15.92
CA PHE A 64 -1.59 -1.19 15.42
C PHE A 64 -2.38 -1.90 16.51
N SER A 65 -3.52 -2.48 16.15
CA SER A 65 -4.33 -3.29 17.07
C SER A 65 -3.76 -4.69 17.35
N SER A 66 -2.49 -4.94 17.00
CA SER A 66 -1.80 -6.20 17.14
C SER A 66 -0.31 -5.96 17.34
N GLN A 67 0.32 -6.75 18.22
CA GLN A 67 1.78 -6.72 18.44
C GLN A 67 2.59 -7.18 17.23
N ASN A 68 1.94 -7.88 16.29
CA ASN A 68 2.56 -8.36 15.06
C ASN A 68 1.57 -8.20 13.89
N PRO A 69 1.34 -6.96 13.41
CA PRO A 69 0.35 -6.68 12.37
C PRO A 69 0.74 -7.30 11.02
N GLY A 70 2.05 -7.49 10.78
CA GLY A 70 2.60 -7.82 9.47
C GLY A 70 2.45 -6.68 8.48
N ARG A 71 3.25 -6.66 7.42
CA ARG A 71 3.15 -5.68 6.33
C ARG A 71 3.28 -6.42 5.02
N ILE A 72 2.33 -6.19 4.12
CA ILE A 72 2.40 -6.64 2.73
C ILE A 72 2.43 -5.37 1.87
N ASP A 73 3.58 -5.15 1.25
CA ASP A 73 3.78 -4.12 0.23
C ASP A 73 3.32 -4.71 -1.10
N ILE A 74 2.18 -4.23 -1.61
CA ILE A 74 1.46 -4.89 -2.71
C ILE A 74 2.35 -5.07 -3.95
N ALA A 75 3.02 -4.01 -4.40
CA ALA A 75 3.86 -4.09 -5.59
C ALA A 75 5.04 -5.06 -5.42
N ASN A 76 5.70 -5.05 -4.25
CA ASN A 76 6.80 -5.98 -3.96
C ASN A 76 6.29 -7.44 -3.87
N ALA A 77 5.15 -7.66 -3.20
CA ALA A 77 4.57 -9.00 -3.09
C ALA A 77 4.10 -9.56 -4.44
N VAL A 78 3.64 -8.71 -5.37
CA VAL A 78 3.14 -9.13 -6.69
C VAL A 78 4.26 -9.26 -7.72
N PHE A 79 5.20 -8.30 -7.76
CA PHE A 79 6.22 -8.20 -8.81
C PHE A 79 7.64 -8.55 -8.35
N GLY A 80 7.89 -8.61 -7.04
CA GLY A 80 9.21 -8.88 -6.44
C GLY A 80 9.29 -10.18 -5.62
N SER A 81 8.28 -11.05 -5.68
CA SER A 81 8.29 -12.30 -4.90
C SER A 81 9.43 -13.24 -5.34
N THR A 82 9.91 -14.08 -4.42
CA THR A 82 10.88 -15.14 -4.70
C THR A 82 10.34 -16.50 -4.26
N PRO A 83 10.06 -17.45 -5.18
CA PRO A 83 10.13 -17.28 -6.64
C PRO A 83 9.09 -16.29 -7.17
N SER A 84 9.32 -15.76 -8.37
CA SER A 84 8.41 -14.81 -9.01
C SER A 84 7.07 -15.47 -9.36
N ILE A 85 5.98 -14.71 -9.25
CA ILE A 85 4.69 -15.14 -9.80
C ILE A 85 4.84 -15.28 -11.32
N SER A 86 4.26 -16.34 -11.89
CA SER A 86 4.31 -16.62 -13.32
C SER A 86 3.80 -15.45 -14.15
N ASP A 87 4.53 -15.10 -15.21
CA ASP A 87 4.12 -14.07 -16.16
C ASP A 87 2.75 -14.37 -16.78
N ASP A 88 2.41 -15.64 -17.01
CA ASP A 88 1.10 -16.05 -17.54
C ASP A 88 -0.05 -15.74 -16.57
N VAL A 89 0.21 -15.78 -15.26
CA VAL A 89 -0.77 -15.40 -14.24
C VAL A 89 -0.93 -13.88 -14.23
N LEU A 90 0.18 -13.15 -14.24
CA LEU A 90 0.16 -11.69 -14.15
C LEU A 90 -0.37 -11.04 -15.44
N THR A 91 0.00 -11.52 -16.62
CA THR A 91 -0.54 -11.04 -17.90
C THR A 91 -2.06 -11.19 -17.97
N LYS A 92 -2.60 -12.33 -17.52
CA LYS A 92 -4.05 -12.56 -17.44
C LYS A 92 -4.73 -11.70 -16.37
N ALA A 93 -4.12 -11.55 -15.19
CA ALA A 93 -4.69 -10.79 -14.09
C ALA A 93 -4.72 -9.27 -14.37
N PHE A 94 -3.64 -8.74 -14.96
CA PHE A 94 -3.49 -7.32 -15.26
C PHE A 94 -3.94 -6.94 -16.67
N GLN A 95 -4.23 -7.90 -17.53
CA GLN A 95 -4.70 -7.71 -18.92
C GLN A 95 -3.72 -6.87 -19.76
N VAL A 96 -2.43 -7.18 -19.63
CA VAL A 96 -1.33 -6.52 -20.35
C VAL A 96 -0.42 -7.56 -20.98
N ASP A 97 0.39 -7.10 -21.92
CA ASP A 97 1.39 -7.93 -22.58
C ASP A 97 2.51 -8.35 -21.62
N LYS A 98 3.17 -9.45 -21.97
CA LYS A 98 4.25 -10.04 -21.18
C LYS A 98 5.41 -9.06 -20.94
N GLU A 99 5.76 -8.24 -21.93
CA GLU A 99 6.84 -7.25 -21.83
C GLU A 99 6.58 -6.26 -20.68
N VAL A 100 5.33 -5.81 -20.51
CA VAL A 100 4.95 -4.91 -19.40
C VAL A 100 5.12 -5.61 -18.04
N ILE A 101 4.79 -6.90 -17.94
CA ILE A 101 4.97 -7.66 -16.71
C ILE A 101 6.45 -7.86 -16.39
N GLU A 102 7.26 -8.18 -17.39
CA GLU A 102 8.71 -8.35 -17.23
C GLU A 102 9.37 -7.03 -16.78
N ASP A 103 8.95 -5.90 -17.37
CA ASP A 103 9.42 -4.57 -16.97
C ASP A 103 9.04 -4.24 -15.53
N LEU A 104 7.78 -4.50 -15.14
CA LEU A 104 7.32 -4.30 -13.77
C LEU A 104 8.10 -5.17 -12.79
N GLN A 105 8.27 -6.47 -13.07
CA GLN A 105 9.07 -7.36 -12.23
C GLN A 105 10.53 -6.90 -12.15
N ALA A 106 11.13 -6.43 -13.24
CA ALA A 106 12.50 -5.95 -13.26
C ALA A 106 12.75 -4.78 -12.29
N GLN A 107 11.75 -3.91 -12.06
CA GLN A 107 11.85 -2.82 -11.08
C GLN A 107 12.02 -3.31 -9.63
N PHE A 108 11.65 -4.56 -9.33
CA PHE A 108 11.72 -5.17 -7.99
C PHE A 108 12.74 -6.32 -7.90
N ARG A 109 13.45 -6.63 -9.00
CA ARG A 109 14.52 -7.64 -9.05
C ARG A 109 15.87 -7.12 -8.55
N ILE A 110 16.00 -5.82 -8.35
CA ILE A 110 17.08 -5.21 -7.56
C ILE A 110 16.47 -5.08 -6.16
N ASP A 111 16.79 -5.95 -5.20
CA ASP A 111 18.03 -5.87 -4.43
C ASP A 111 18.39 -7.22 -3.77
N ASN A 112 19.69 -7.50 -3.73
CA ASN A 112 20.42 -7.52 -2.46
C ASN A 112 21.70 -6.70 -2.62
#